data_AF-A0A7S2IUV5-F1
#
_entry.id   AF-A0A7S2IUV5-F1
#
_cell.length_a   1.000
_cell.length_b   1.000
_cell.length_c   1.000
_cell.angle_alpha   90.00
_cell.angle_beta   90.00
_cell.angle_gamma   90.00
#
_symmetry.space_group_name_H-M   'P 1'
#
loop_
_entity.id
_entity.type
_entity.pdbx_description
1 polymer ?
#
loop_
_entity_poly.entity_id
_entity_poly.type
_entity_poly.pdbx_seq_one_letter_code
_entity_poly.pdbx_strand_id
1 'polypeptide(L)'
;GAQPLAMERRVDPDDGEARTLAEALQRYKGVYSDAEIKSYFVDECTPLPCPDPPAAGSPAGRIRGLEEWLEEQGIEQYLETVVAWCGKNRATSLDDLEDNFQELKAYILASEIEPGERVRVKVLKGNWRGEYIASVLESTLEGVRLRHEEDDFVETIGWKCLGAGKYTMEPVSDEEDEADVAGVLRAGRLRVDPALGAGLELRWVKLGYHVDGVEAKPGQPDLRVGDVIVAMGTALLCDLKEEEVEA
;
A
#
# COMPACT_ATOMS: atom_id res chain seq x y z
N GLY A 1 37.39 25.44 -20.90
CA GLY A 1 37.17 24.10 -21.47
C GLY A 1 38.51 23.39 -21.55
N ALA A 2 38.63 22.25 -20.87
CA ALA A 2 39.67 21.23 -21.01
C ALA A 2 39.46 20.16 -19.92
N GLN A 3 38.64 19.13 -20.15
CA GLN A 3 38.56 17.95 -19.28
C GLN A 3 37.86 16.67 -19.84
N PRO A 4 38.07 16.20 -21.09
CA PRO A 4 37.59 14.85 -21.46
C PRO A 4 38.56 13.71 -21.08
N LEU A 5 39.88 13.95 -21.03
CA LEU A 5 40.89 12.88 -20.94
C LEU A 5 40.98 12.19 -19.57
N ALA A 6 40.52 12.84 -18.48
CA ALA A 6 40.65 12.27 -17.14
C ALA A 6 39.67 11.10 -16.89
N MET A 7 38.54 11.07 -17.59
CA MET A 7 37.49 10.07 -17.42
C MET A 7 37.41 9.08 -18.59
N GLU A 8 38.21 9.26 -19.64
CA GLU A 8 38.28 8.37 -20.79
C GLU A 8 39.04 7.09 -20.43
N ARG A 9 38.42 5.92 -20.64
CA ARG A 9 39.07 4.62 -20.46
C ARG A 9 39.66 4.16 -21.79
N ARG A 10 40.91 3.71 -21.75
CA ARG A 10 41.62 3.17 -22.92
C ARG A 10 42.25 1.82 -22.56
N VAL A 11 42.32 0.92 -23.53
CA VAL A 11 42.96 -0.39 -23.38
C VAL A 11 44.44 -0.26 -23.61
N ASP A 12 45.20 -0.72 -22.63
CA ASP A 12 46.65 -0.77 -22.63
C ASP A 12 47.15 -1.95 -23.48
N PRO A 13 47.98 -1.74 -24.52
CA PRO A 13 48.47 -2.82 -25.37
C PRO A 13 49.46 -3.76 -24.66
N ASP A 14 50.08 -3.35 -23.55
CA ASP A 14 51.09 -4.17 -22.85
C ASP A 14 50.44 -5.32 -22.07
N ASP A 15 49.26 -5.10 -21.49
CA ASP A 15 48.57 -6.09 -20.65
C ASP A 15 47.08 -6.31 -20.98
N GLY A 16 46.52 -5.55 -21.91
CA GLY A 16 45.14 -5.68 -22.37
C GLY A 16 44.10 -5.08 -21.42
N GLU A 17 44.52 -4.38 -20.36
CA GLU A 17 43.60 -3.86 -19.34
C GLU A 17 43.10 -2.44 -19.66
N ALA A 18 41.84 -2.17 -19.30
CA ALA A 18 41.20 -0.89 -19.55
C ALA A 18 41.43 0.09 -18.38
N ARG A 19 42.17 1.18 -18.62
CA ARG A 19 42.54 2.16 -17.59
C ARG A 19 42.21 3.59 -18.01
N THR A 20 42.03 4.46 -17.02
CA THR A 20 42.00 5.91 -17.17
C THR A 20 43.41 6.51 -17.17
N LEU A 21 43.57 7.75 -17.63
CA LEU A 21 44.87 8.43 -17.59
C LEU A 21 45.44 8.51 -16.15
N ALA A 22 44.58 8.67 -15.14
CA ALA A 22 44.99 8.70 -13.74
C ALA A 22 45.56 7.35 -13.28
N GLU A 23 44.92 6.25 -13.69
CA GLU A 23 45.38 4.89 -13.39
C GLU A 23 46.67 4.55 -14.15
N ALA A 24 46.81 4.99 -15.41
CA ALA A 24 48.04 4.84 -16.17
C ALA A 24 49.21 5.62 -15.53
N LEU A 25 48.97 6.86 -15.10
CA LEU A 25 49.96 7.67 -14.36
C LEU A 25 50.41 6.99 -13.08
N GLN A 26 49.50 6.32 -12.36
CA GLN A 26 49.82 5.60 -11.14
C GLN A 26 50.58 4.29 -11.43
N ARG A 27 50.22 3.58 -12.49
CA ARG A 27 50.80 2.27 -12.87
C ARG A 27 52.24 2.36 -13.35
N TYR A 28 52.54 3.42 -14.10
CA TYR A 28 53.85 3.67 -14.71
C TYR A 28 54.68 4.70 -13.92
N LYS A 29 54.17 5.12 -12.76
CA LYS A 29 54.83 6.08 -11.88
C LYS A 29 56.24 5.63 -11.50
N GLY A 30 57.22 6.49 -11.74
CA GLY A 30 58.62 6.23 -11.40
C GLY A 30 59.37 5.37 -12.43
N VAL A 31 58.70 4.89 -13.48
CA VAL A 31 59.33 4.25 -14.65
C VAL A 31 59.43 5.24 -15.81
N TYR A 32 58.38 6.04 -16.03
CA TYR A 32 58.33 7.10 -17.04
C TYR A 32 57.88 8.42 -16.42
N SER A 33 58.14 9.54 -17.09
CA SER A 33 57.63 10.85 -16.68
C SER A 33 56.14 11.00 -16.99
N ASP A 34 55.43 11.84 -16.24
CA ASP A 34 54.00 12.11 -16.45
C ASP A 34 53.68 12.56 -17.89
N ALA A 35 54.61 13.23 -18.57
CA ALA A 35 54.45 13.66 -19.95
C ALA A 35 54.54 12.48 -20.94
N GLU A 36 55.49 11.57 -20.71
CA GLU A 36 55.65 10.36 -21.52
C GLU A 36 54.45 9.42 -21.34
N ILE A 37 53.97 9.26 -20.10
CA ILE A 37 52.78 8.44 -19.80
C ILE A 37 51.53 9.01 -20.47
N LYS A 38 51.38 10.35 -20.49
CA LYS A 38 50.27 11.01 -21.19
C LYS A 38 50.32 10.79 -22.70
N SER A 39 51.51 10.90 -23.31
CA SER A 39 51.65 10.62 -24.75
C SER A 39 51.34 9.16 -25.05
N TYR A 40 51.92 8.24 -24.29
CA TYR A 40 51.66 6.80 -24.40
C TYR A 40 50.16 6.49 -24.31
N PHE A 41 49.45 7.05 -23.32
CA PHE A 41 48.02 6.83 -23.15
C PHE A 41 47.19 7.37 -24.33
N VAL A 42 47.63 8.45 -24.97
CA VAL A 42 46.91 9.06 -26.11
C VAL A 42 47.22 8.36 -27.43
N ASP A 43 48.48 7.98 -27.63
CA ASP A 43 49.00 7.53 -28.92
C ASP A 43 48.96 6.00 -29.07
N GLU A 44 49.20 5.25 -27.99
CA GLU A 44 49.35 3.79 -28.02
C GLU A 44 48.14 3.04 -27.41
N CYS A 45 47.47 3.61 -26.40
CA CYS A 45 46.29 2.98 -25.83
C CYS A 45 45.04 3.17 -26.71
N THR A 46 44.29 2.09 -26.92
CA THR A 46 43.09 2.11 -27.77
C THR A 46 41.89 2.66 -26.97
N PRO A 47 41.24 3.75 -27.40
CA PRO A 47 40.07 4.27 -26.71
C PRO A 47 38.95 3.24 -26.73
N LEU A 48 38.42 2.92 -25.54
CA LEU A 48 37.20 2.15 -25.49
C LEU A 48 36.05 3.07 -25.89
N PRO A 49 35.12 2.59 -26.75
CA PRO A 49 33.86 3.29 -26.92
C PRO A 49 33.27 3.44 -25.52
N CYS A 50 33.05 4.70 -25.12
CA CYS A 50 32.25 4.97 -23.94
C CYS A 50 30.97 4.15 -24.11
N PRO A 51 30.57 3.31 -23.14
CA PRO A 51 29.24 2.72 -23.21
C PRO A 51 28.30 3.89 -23.38
N ASP A 52 27.53 3.89 -24.48
CA ASP A 52 26.60 4.96 -24.78
C ASP A 52 25.84 5.28 -23.49
N PRO A 53 25.74 6.56 -23.07
CA PRO A 53 24.85 6.90 -21.99
C PRO A 53 23.48 6.34 -22.36
N PRO A 54 22.85 5.50 -21.53
CA PRO A 54 21.56 4.91 -21.86
C PRO A 54 20.63 6.04 -22.23
N ALA A 55 20.03 5.89 -23.41
CA ALA A 55 19.31 6.90 -24.14
C ALA A 55 18.50 7.84 -23.23
N ALA A 56 18.76 9.14 -23.38
CA ALA A 56 17.92 10.20 -22.84
C ALA A 56 16.48 10.00 -23.32
N GLY A 57 15.63 9.47 -22.44
CA GLY A 57 14.26 9.13 -22.77
C GLY A 57 13.50 8.43 -21.64
N SER A 58 13.68 8.85 -20.39
CA SER A 58 12.71 8.57 -19.31
C SER A 58 12.87 9.61 -18.21
N PRO A 59 11.78 10.09 -17.60
CA PRO A 59 11.84 11.14 -16.60
C PRO A 59 12.58 10.62 -15.36
N ALA A 60 13.22 11.53 -14.65
CA ALA A 60 13.99 11.28 -13.44
C ALA A 60 13.35 10.25 -12.48
N GLY A 61 14.18 9.38 -11.89
CA GLY A 61 13.87 8.84 -10.56
C GLY A 61 13.40 7.39 -10.45
N ARG A 62 13.65 6.50 -11.42
CA ARG A 62 13.45 5.07 -11.17
C ARG A 62 14.69 4.49 -10.45
N ILE A 63 14.59 4.37 -9.13
CA ILE A 63 15.56 3.63 -8.31
C ILE A 63 15.65 2.21 -8.87
N ARG A 64 16.87 1.75 -9.18
CA ARG A 64 17.09 0.45 -9.83
C ARG A 64 16.69 -0.67 -8.86
N GLY A 65 15.83 -1.59 -9.31
CA GLY A 65 15.30 -2.67 -8.47
C GLY A 65 14.14 -2.25 -7.55
N LEU A 66 13.62 -1.03 -7.68
CA LEU A 66 12.49 -0.56 -6.86
C LEU A 66 11.22 -1.41 -7.05
N GLU A 67 10.91 -1.80 -8.28
CA GLU A 67 9.73 -2.63 -8.56
C GLU A 67 9.84 -4.02 -7.90
N GLU A 68 11.00 -4.68 -8.02
CA GLU A 68 11.28 -5.96 -7.37
C GLU A 68 11.27 -5.84 -5.84
N TRP A 69 11.85 -4.78 -5.29
CA TRP A 69 11.85 -4.52 -3.85
C TRP A 69 10.43 -4.26 -3.32
N LEU A 70 9.60 -3.51 -4.06
CA LEU A 70 8.21 -3.27 -3.67
C LEU A 70 7.38 -4.56 -3.70
N GLU A 71 7.60 -5.44 -4.67
CA GLU A 71 6.98 -6.77 -4.74
C GLU A 71 7.41 -7.65 -3.55
N GLU A 72 8.70 -7.65 -3.19
CA GLU A 72 9.17 -8.36 -1.99
C GLU A 72 8.54 -7.84 -0.69
N GLN A 73 8.25 -6.53 -0.63
CA GLN A 73 7.58 -5.90 0.49
C GLN A 73 6.05 -5.98 0.43
N GLY A 74 5.46 -6.51 -0.66
CA GLY A 74 4.02 -6.62 -0.88
C GLY A 74 3.31 -5.27 -1.00
N ILE A 75 3.99 -4.25 -1.51
CA ILE A 75 3.49 -2.86 -1.66
C ILE A 75 3.65 -2.34 -3.09
N GLU A 76 3.71 -3.24 -4.08
CA GLU A 76 3.86 -2.92 -5.51
C GLU A 76 2.75 -1.99 -6.03
N GLN A 77 1.54 -2.07 -5.47
CA GLN A 77 0.42 -1.21 -5.83
C GLN A 77 0.65 0.27 -5.48
N TYR A 78 1.61 0.57 -4.60
CA TYR A 78 1.93 1.93 -4.16
C TYR A 78 3.14 2.51 -4.91
N LEU A 79 3.54 1.95 -6.06
CA LEU A 79 4.70 2.40 -6.83
C LEU A 79 4.68 3.92 -7.09
N GLU A 80 3.54 4.48 -7.50
CA GLU A 80 3.44 5.93 -7.76
C GLU A 80 3.63 6.76 -6.47
N THR A 81 3.03 6.32 -5.37
CA THR A 81 3.17 6.93 -4.04
C THR A 81 4.61 6.89 -3.54
N VAL A 82 5.29 5.75 -3.73
CA VAL A 82 6.69 5.55 -3.35
C VAL A 82 7.61 6.42 -4.18
N VAL A 83 7.40 6.50 -5.50
CA VAL A 83 8.17 7.39 -6.39
C VAL A 83 8.00 8.86 -5.99
N ALA A 84 6.78 9.28 -5.65
CA ALA A 84 6.52 10.62 -5.14
C ALA A 84 7.24 10.88 -3.81
N TRP A 85 7.25 9.90 -2.90
CA TRP A 85 7.97 9.96 -1.64
C TRP A 85 9.49 10.06 -1.85
N CYS A 86 10.06 9.28 -2.77
CA CYS A 86 11.48 9.32 -3.12
C CYS A 86 11.88 10.69 -3.67
N GLY A 87 11.07 11.26 -4.56
CA GLY A 87 11.31 12.61 -5.10
C GLY A 87 11.30 13.70 -4.03
N LYS A 88 10.44 13.56 -3.02
CA LYS A 88 10.28 14.53 -1.93
C LYS A 88 11.37 14.41 -0.87
N ASN A 89 11.72 13.19 -0.48
CA ASN A 89 12.73 12.90 0.55
C ASN A 89 14.15 12.76 -0.02
N ARG A 90 14.30 12.88 -1.34
CA ARG A 90 15.58 12.74 -2.07
C ARG A 90 16.23 11.37 -1.86
N ALA A 91 15.41 10.33 -1.68
CA ALA A 91 15.90 8.95 -1.69
C ALA A 91 16.32 8.60 -3.12
N THR A 92 17.55 8.13 -3.29
CA THR A 92 18.15 7.86 -4.62
C THR A 92 18.59 6.42 -4.80
N SER A 93 18.60 5.63 -3.73
CA SER A 93 18.99 4.22 -3.71
C SER A 93 17.98 3.36 -2.94
N LEU A 94 18.07 2.02 -3.08
CA LEU A 94 17.30 1.09 -2.26
C LEU A 94 17.73 1.14 -0.80
N ASP A 95 19.02 1.32 -0.53
CA ASP A 95 19.54 1.48 0.83
C ASP A 95 18.89 2.69 1.54
N ASP A 96 18.74 3.81 0.83
CA ASP A 96 18.03 5.00 1.35
C ASP A 96 16.56 4.70 1.67
N LEU A 97 15.89 3.85 0.88
CA LEU A 97 14.51 3.45 1.09
C LEU A 97 14.37 2.51 2.29
N GLU A 98 15.27 1.55 2.44
CA GLU A 98 15.30 0.61 3.56
C GLU A 98 15.53 1.35 4.88
N ASP A 99 16.50 2.27 4.91
CA ASP A 99 16.79 3.08 6.09
C ASP A 99 15.60 3.96 6.51
N ASN A 100 14.78 4.38 5.55
CA ASN A 100 13.59 5.24 5.76
C ASN A 100 12.26 4.48 5.62
N PHE A 101 12.28 3.14 5.65
CA PHE A 101 11.11 2.34 5.30
C PHE A 101 9.89 2.61 6.19
N GLN A 102 10.12 2.94 7.46
CA GLN A 102 9.04 3.32 8.38
C GLN A 102 8.36 4.63 7.98
N GLU A 103 9.12 5.61 7.48
CA GLU A 103 8.58 6.88 7.00
C GLU A 103 7.87 6.73 5.65
N LEU A 104 8.35 5.81 4.80
CA LEU A 104 7.65 5.45 3.57
C LEU A 104 6.31 4.77 3.89
N LYS A 105 6.29 3.79 4.80
CA LYS A 105 5.05 3.12 5.24
C LYS A 105 4.04 4.11 5.80
N ALA A 106 4.52 5.01 6.65
CA ALA A 106 3.74 6.13 7.16
C ALA A 106 3.13 6.98 6.04
N TYR A 107 3.90 7.30 5.00
CA TYR A 107 3.43 8.10 3.87
C TYR A 107 2.39 7.36 3.01
N ILE A 108 2.57 6.05 2.81
CA ILE A 108 1.60 5.21 2.12
C ILE A 108 0.29 5.18 2.90
N LEU A 109 0.33 4.90 4.20
CA LEU A 109 -0.84 4.95 5.08
C LEU A 109 -1.52 6.33 5.06
N ALA A 110 -0.74 7.42 5.10
CA ALA A 110 -1.27 8.78 5.03
C ALA A 110 -1.96 9.08 3.69
N SER A 111 -1.54 8.43 2.60
CA SER A 111 -2.16 8.60 1.28
C SER A 111 -3.49 7.86 1.12
N GLU A 112 -3.74 6.84 1.95
CA GLU A 112 -4.99 6.09 1.94
C GLU A 112 -6.06 6.69 2.87
N ILE A 113 -5.64 7.43 3.88
CA ILE A 113 -6.54 7.89 4.94
C ILE A 113 -7.13 9.26 4.60
N GLU A 114 -8.45 9.27 4.39
CA GLU A 114 -9.21 10.49 4.10
C GLU A 114 -9.88 11.09 5.36
N PRO A 115 -9.98 12.43 5.47
CA PRO A 115 -10.79 13.07 6.49
C PRO A 115 -12.25 12.58 6.45
N GLY A 116 -12.76 12.14 7.59
CA GLY A 116 -14.10 11.58 7.74
C GLY A 116 -14.14 10.05 7.82
N GLU A 117 -13.05 9.35 7.48
CA GLU A 117 -12.97 7.90 7.64
C GLU A 117 -12.93 7.49 9.12
N ARG A 118 -13.40 6.26 9.39
CA ARG A 118 -13.35 5.65 10.70
C ARG A 118 -12.19 4.66 10.75
N VAL A 119 -11.42 4.72 11.83
CA VAL A 119 -10.25 3.86 12.03
C VAL A 119 -10.27 3.24 13.41
N ARG A 120 -9.84 1.98 13.49
CA ARG A 120 -9.60 1.26 14.74
C ARG A 120 -8.14 1.49 15.12
N VAL A 121 -7.92 2.14 16.25
CA VAL A 121 -6.58 2.38 16.79
C VAL A 121 -6.34 1.43 17.95
N LYS A 122 -5.23 0.68 17.88
CA LYS A 122 -4.79 -0.25 18.92
C LYS A 122 -3.50 0.22 19.55
N VAL A 123 -3.49 0.39 20.86
CA VAL A 123 -2.31 0.83 21.61
C VAL A 123 -1.44 -0.38 21.97
N LEU A 124 -0.30 -0.51 21.30
CA LEU A 124 0.67 -1.58 21.52
C LEU A 124 1.59 -1.32 22.72
N LYS A 125 1.98 -0.05 22.94
CA LYS A 125 2.98 0.31 23.96
C LYS A 125 2.69 1.66 24.61
N GLY A 126 2.44 1.66 25.91
CA GLY A 126 2.22 2.87 26.70
C GLY A 126 1.60 2.60 28.06
N ASN A 127 1.24 3.68 28.76
CA ASN A 127 0.47 3.61 30.01
C ASN A 127 -1.00 3.25 29.77
N TRP A 128 -1.47 3.46 28.54
CA TRP A 128 -2.77 3.03 28.06
C TRP A 128 -2.62 1.74 27.25
N ARG A 129 -3.56 0.82 27.43
CA ARG A 129 -3.69 -0.44 26.69
C ARG A 129 -5.15 -0.60 26.30
N GLY A 130 -5.40 -0.90 25.03
CA GLY A 130 -6.76 -1.05 24.52
C GLY A 130 -6.84 -0.73 23.04
N GLU A 131 -8.07 -0.82 22.54
CA GLU A 131 -8.46 -0.50 21.18
C GLU A 131 -9.63 0.47 21.25
N TYR A 132 -9.67 1.46 20.36
CA TYR A 132 -10.76 2.43 20.27
C TYR A 132 -11.02 2.79 18.80
N ILE A 133 -12.27 3.16 18.53
CA ILE A 133 -12.67 3.67 17.22
C ILE A 133 -12.54 5.19 17.26
N ALA A 134 -11.95 5.74 16.20
CA ALA A 134 -11.82 7.17 16.03
C ALA A 134 -12.17 7.59 14.60
N SER A 135 -12.76 8.77 14.47
CA SER A 135 -12.93 9.43 13.17
C SER A 135 -11.68 10.24 12.83
N VAL A 136 -11.23 10.14 11.58
CA VAL A 136 -10.12 10.91 11.04
C VAL A 136 -10.59 12.35 10.82
N LEU A 137 -9.95 13.28 11.51
CA LEU A 137 -10.20 14.71 11.30
C LEU A 137 -9.33 15.27 10.19
N GLU A 138 -8.06 14.88 10.16
CA GLU A 138 -7.06 15.41 9.24
C GLU A 138 -5.85 14.47 9.17
N SER A 139 -5.32 14.24 7.97
CA SER A 139 -4.03 13.58 7.74
C SER A 139 -3.00 14.64 7.28
N THR A 140 -1.86 14.69 7.94
CA THR A 140 -0.76 15.60 7.61
C THR A 140 0.50 14.80 7.29
N LEU A 141 1.61 15.47 6.97
CA LEU A 141 2.90 14.78 6.81
C LEU A 141 3.53 14.35 8.13
N GLU A 142 3.07 14.89 9.27
CA GLU A 142 3.65 14.59 10.59
C GLU A 142 2.88 13.51 11.35
N GLY A 143 1.58 13.39 11.08
CA GLY A 143 0.70 12.42 11.72
C GLY A 143 -0.74 12.52 11.25
N VAL A 144 -1.59 11.70 11.88
CA VAL A 144 -3.04 11.75 11.75
C VAL A 144 -3.66 12.36 12.99
N ARG A 145 -4.62 13.26 12.80
CA ARG A 145 -5.43 13.83 13.87
C ARG A 145 -6.75 13.09 13.93
N LEU A 146 -7.05 12.54 15.10
CA LEU A 146 -8.16 11.62 15.32
C LEU A 146 -9.07 12.16 16.42
N ARG A 147 -10.38 11.91 16.31
CA ARG A 147 -11.35 12.12 17.38
C ARG A 147 -11.95 10.78 17.78
N HIS A 148 -11.79 10.41 19.04
CA HIS A 148 -12.33 9.19 19.62
C HIS A 148 -13.85 9.24 19.62
N GLU A 149 -14.51 8.15 19.25
CA GLU A 149 -15.98 8.11 19.21
C GLU A 149 -16.63 7.94 20.60
N GLU A 150 -15.90 7.37 21.57
CA GLU A 150 -16.44 7.09 22.91
C GLU A 150 -16.49 8.34 23.81
N ASP A 151 -15.46 9.17 23.79
CA ASP A 151 -15.28 10.27 24.75
C ASP A 151 -14.99 11.64 24.10
N ASP A 152 -15.10 11.73 22.76
CA ASP A 152 -14.77 12.92 21.96
C ASP A 152 -13.33 13.43 22.14
N PHE A 153 -12.42 12.63 22.72
CA PHE A 153 -11.03 13.02 22.90
C PHE A 153 -10.34 13.16 21.54
N VAL A 154 -9.65 14.29 21.35
CA VAL A 154 -8.92 14.58 20.12
C VAL A 154 -7.43 14.44 20.36
N GLU A 155 -6.78 13.60 19.56
CA GLU A 155 -5.34 13.40 19.62
C GLU A 155 -4.68 13.51 18.25
N THR A 156 -3.36 13.59 18.24
CA THR A 156 -2.54 13.56 17.03
C THR A 156 -1.50 12.47 17.17
N ILE A 157 -1.64 11.42 16.38
CA ILE A 157 -0.70 10.30 16.35
C ILE A 157 0.30 10.58 15.25
N GLY A 158 1.53 10.92 15.65
CA GLY A 158 2.63 11.09 14.71
C GLY A 158 2.92 9.78 13.97
N TRP A 159 3.23 9.84 12.68
CA TRP A 159 3.34 8.62 11.89
C TRP A 159 4.41 7.64 12.36
N LYS A 160 5.51 8.16 12.93
CA LYS A 160 6.56 7.38 13.60
C LYS A 160 6.06 6.52 14.78
N CYS A 161 4.87 6.82 15.30
CA CYS A 161 4.24 6.08 16.38
C CYS A 161 3.32 4.96 15.87
N LEU A 162 2.92 4.98 14.59
CA LEU A 162 2.07 3.98 13.93
C LEU A 162 2.91 2.83 13.37
N GLY A 163 2.36 1.60 13.40
CA GLY A 163 3.04 0.37 12.97
C GLY A 163 3.78 -0.34 14.11
N ALA A 164 4.98 -0.86 13.85
CA ALA A 164 5.83 -1.59 14.82
C ALA A 164 6.28 -0.78 16.06
N GLY A 165 5.71 0.42 16.25
CA GLY A 165 5.95 1.34 17.35
C GLY A 165 4.94 1.21 18.49
N LYS A 166 4.15 2.27 18.71
CA LYS A 166 3.24 2.42 19.87
C LYS A 166 1.78 2.13 19.55
N TYR A 167 1.37 2.33 18.30
CA TYR A 167 -0.02 2.20 17.85
C TYR A 167 -0.06 1.39 16.56
N THR A 168 -1.14 0.63 16.34
CA THR A 168 -1.55 0.17 15.01
C THR A 168 -2.89 0.80 14.67
N MET A 169 -3.14 0.99 13.39
CA MET A 169 -4.36 1.61 12.89
C MET A 169 -4.84 0.85 11.67
N GLU A 170 -6.11 0.50 11.67
CA GLU A 170 -6.77 -0.25 10.61
C GLU A 170 -8.03 0.51 10.20
N PRO A 171 -8.33 0.64 8.90
CA PRO A 171 -9.60 1.22 8.46
C PRO A 171 -10.74 0.35 8.97
N VAL A 172 -11.76 1.01 9.52
CA VAL A 172 -13.00 0.36 9.91
C VAL A 172 -13.97 0.63 8.78
N SER A 173 -14.28 -0.39 8.00
CA SER A 173 -15.44 -0.30 7.13
C SER A 173 -16.68 -0.17 8.01
N ASP A 174 -17.66 0.61 7.57
CA ASP A 174 -18.98 0.67 8.21
C ASP A 174 -19.69 -0.70 8.24
N GLU A 175 -19.06 -1.74 7.69
CA GLU A 175 -19.51 -3.13 7.68
C GLU A 175 -19.04 -3.93 8.90
N GLU A 176 -18.01 -3.47 9.66
CA GLU A 176 -17.55 -4.15 10.89
C GLU A 176 -18.35 -3.76 12.15
N ASP A 177 -19.29 -2.81 12.04
CA ASP A 177 -20.40 -2.65 12.99
C ASP A 177 -21.53 -3.66 12.73
N GLU A 178 -21.28 -4.74 11.98
CA GLU A 178 -22.08 -5.98 12.08
C GLU A 178 -21.82 -6.63 13.44
N ALA A 179 -22.50 -6.07 14.44
CA ALA A 179 -22.64 -6.63 15.78
C ALA A 179 -22.82 -8.15 15.72
N ASP A 180 -21.78 -8.89 16.10
CA ASP A 180 -21.74 -10.31 16.45
C ASP A 180 -23.01 -11.08 16.03
N VAL A 181 -23.25 -11.16 14.71
CA VAL A 181 -24.54 -11.63 14.15
C VAL A 181 -24.74 -13.12 14.44
N ALA A 182 -23.65 -13.81 14.79
CA ALA A 182 -23.65 -15.19 15.24
C ALA A 182 -24.59 -15.44 16.44
N GLY A 183 -24.86 -14.40 17.26
CA GLY A 183 -25.85 -14.47 18.35
C GLY A 183 -27.30 -14.15 17.95
N VAL A 184 -27.53 -13.59 16.76
CA VAL A 184 -28.84 -13.08 16.31
C VAL A 184 -29.52 -14.01 15.29
N LEU A 185 -28.75 -14.91 14.67
CA LEU A 185 -29.28 -15.89 13.73
C LEU A 185 -30.23 -16.87 14.43
N ARG A 186 -31.41 -17.03 13.85
CA ARG A 186 -32.40 -18.02 14.28
C ARG A 186 -33.01 -18.73 13.09
N ALA A 187 -33.36 -20.00 13.28
CA ALA A 187 -34.08 -20.78 12.29
C ALA A 187 -35.60 -20.70 12.57
N GLY A 188 -36.37 -20.42 11.53
CA GLY A 188 -37.83 -20.41 11.56
C GLY A 188 -38.42 -21.29 10.45
N ARG A 189 -39.72 -21.57 10.53
CA ARG A 189 -40.46 -22.26 9.45
C ARG A 189 -41.42 -21.30 8.76
N LEU A 190 -41.30 -21.18 7.45
CA LEU A 190 -42.27 -20.46 6.63
C LEU A 190 -43.55 -21.27 6.48
N ARG A 191 -44.68 -20.60 6.65
CA ARG A 191 -46.00 -21.11 6.32
C ARG A 191 -46.38 -20.63 4.92
N VAL A 192 -46.84 -21.55 4.08
CA VAL A 192 -47.29 -21.23 2.73
C VAL A 192 -48.72 -21.71 2.58
N ASP A 193 -49.62 -20.78 2.30
CA ASP A 193 -50.98 -21.10 1.92
C ASP A 193 -51.00 -21.48 0.42
N PRO A 194 -51.67 -22.58 0.02
CA PRO A 194 -51.69 -23.01 -1.38
C PRO A 194 -52.29 -21.99 -2.36
N ALA A 195 -53.17 -21.10 -1.89
CA ALA A 195 -53.84 -20.11 -2.73
C ALA A 195 -53.21 -18.71 -2.60
N LEU A 196 -52.77 -18.34 -1.40
CA LEU A 196 -52.26 -16.98 -1.11
C LEU A 196 -50.73 -16.87 -1.09
N GLY A 197 -50.02 -17.99 -1.11
CA GLY A 197 -48.56 -18.02 -0.97
C GLY A 197 -48.09 -17.78 0.47
N ALA A 198 -46.91 -17.20 0.63
CA ALA A 198 -46.30 -16.99 1.95
C ALA A 198 -46.84 -15.75 2.69
N GLY A 199 -47.54 -14.83 2.01
CA GLY A 199 -48.03 -13.59 2.60
C GLY A 199 -46.90 -12.70 3.15
N LEU A 200 -45.81 -12.57 2.38
CA LEU A 200 -44.64 -11.76 2.72
C LEU A 200 -44.42 -10.66 1.69
N GLU A 201 -44.16 -9.46 2.17
CA GLU A 201 -43.62 -8.36 1.36
C GLU A 201 -42.11 -8.29 1.65
N LEU A 202 -41.31 -8.54 0.63
CA LEU A 202 -39.86 -8.68 0.74
C LEU A 202 -39.17 -7.63 -0.14
N ARG A 203 -38.02 -7.15 0.33
CA ARG A 203 -37.14 -6.27 -0.43
C ARG A 203 -35.72 -6.82 -0.39
N TRP A 204 -35.07 -6.85 -1.55
CA TRP A 204 -33.67 -7.25 -1.64
C TRP A 204 -32.76 -6.28 -0.88
N VAL A 205 -31.85 -6.81 -0.08
CA VAL A 205 -30.77 -6.11 0.61
C VAL A 205 -29.48 -6.93 0.51
N LYS A 206 -28.33 -6.32 0.81
CA LYS A 206 -27.00 -6.98 0.67
C LYS A 206 -26.91 -8.37 1.34
N LEU A 207 -27.57 -8.54 2.48
CA LEU A 207 -27.54 -9.79 3.26
C LEU A 207 -28.60 -10.84 2.84
N GLY A 208 -29.59 -10.47 2.02
CA GLY A 208 -30.70 -11.34 1.64
C GLY A 208 -32.02 -10.56 1.48
N TYR A 209 -33.13 -11.09 1.99
CA TYR A 209 -34.45 -10.43 1.90
C TYR A 209 -34.87 -9.78 3.21
N HIS A 210 -35.01 -8.46 3.20
CA HIS A 210 -35.64 -7.71 4.29
C HIS A 210 -37.16 -7.91 4.27
N VAL A 211 -37.76 -8.16 5.43
CA VAL A 211 -39.19 -8.38 5.59
C VAL A 211 -39.87 -7.03 5.85
N ASP A 212 -40.49 -6.46 4.83
CA ASP A 212 -41.22 -5.20 4.91
C ASP A 212 -42.64 -5.40 5.49
N GLY A 213 -43.24 -6.56 5.22
CA GLY A 213 -44.63 -6.84 5.58
C GLY A 213 -44.87 -8.33 5.81
N VAL A 214 -45.73 -8.64 6.80
CA VAL A 214 -46.23 -9.99 7.06
C VAL A 214 -47.76 -9.93 7.11
N GLU A 215 -48.42 -10.60 6.17
CA GLU A 215 -49.88 -10.66 6.13
C GLU A 215 -50.46 -11.49 7.29
N ALA A 216 -51.69 -11.17 7.70
CA ALA A 216 -52.38 -11.87 8.78
C ALA A 216 -52.69 -13.34 8.46
N LYS A 217 -52.74 -13.73 7.18
CA LYS A 217 -52.92 -15.11 6.71
C LYS A 217 -51.96 -15.38 5.54
N PRO A 218 -51.14 -16.45 5.56
CA PRO A 218 -51.07 -17.50 6.59
C PRO A 218 -50.46 -17.06 7.92
N GLY A 219 -49.84 -15.87 7.96
CA GLY A 219 -49.05 -15.38 9.08
C GLY A 219 -47.73 -16.14 9.24
N GLN A 220 -46.73 -15.50 9.86
CA GLN A 220 -45.42 -16.10 10.11
C GLN A 220 -45.05 -15.94 11.60
N PRO A 221 -45.11 -16.99 12.42
CA PRO A 221 -44.85 -16.87 13.86
C PRO A 221 -43.36 -16.62 14.18
N ASP A 222 -42.47 -17.07 13.30
CA ASP A 222 -41.02 -17.02 13.51
C ASP A 222 -40.37 -15.78 12.85
N LEU A 223 -41.16 -15.02 12.09
CA LEU A 223 -40.72 -13.89 11.26
C LEU A 223 -41.53 -12.64 11.61
N ARG A 224 -40.86 -11.49 11.60
CA ARG A 224 -41.42 -10.17 11.92
C ARG A 224 -40.95 -9.18 10.88
N VAL A 225 -41.73 -8.11 10.72
CA VAL A 225 -41.29 -6.94 9.96
C VAL A 225 -39.99 -6.41 10.58
N GLY A 226 -38.99 -6.17 9.74
CA GLY A 226 -37.63 -5.77 10.14
C GLY A 226 -36.61 -6.91 10.21
N ASP A 227 -37.03 -8.18 10.13
CA ASP A 227 -36.09 -9.28 10.01
C ASP A 227 -35.46 -9.34 8.61
N VAL A 228 -34.28 -9.96 8.51
CA VAL A 228 -33.62 -10.29 7.24
C VAL A 228 -33.51 -11.80 7.09
N ILE A 229 -34.07 -12.34 6.00
CA ILE A 229 -33.91 -13.74 5.61
C ILE A 229 -32.59 -13.87 4.87
N VAL A 230 -31.61 -14.51 5.51
CA VAL A 230 -30.27 -14.72 4.95
C VAL A 230 -30.08 -16.09 4.30
N ALA A 231 -31.02 -17.01 4.52
CA ALA A 231 -30.99 -18.37 3.98
C ALA A 231 -32.39 -18.96 3.82
N MET A 232 -32.60 -19.77 2.78
CA MET A 232 -33.82 -20.55 2.58
C MET A 232 -33.48 -22.01 2.25
N GLY A 233 -33.89 -22.92 3.14
CA GLY A 233 -33.51 -24.32 3.04
C GLY A 233 -32.01 -24.52 3.21
N THR A 234 -31.32 -24.99 2.17
CA THR A 234 -29.85 -25.14 2.13
C THR A 234 -29.16 -24.03 1.34
N ALA A 235 -29.91 -23.10 0.75
CA ALA A 235 -29.37 -22.00 -0.02
C ALA A 235 -29.11 -20.80 0.88
N LEU A 236 -27.87 -20.31 0.87
CA LEU A 236 -27.50 -19.02 1.43
C LEU A 236 -27.87 -17.93 0.41
N LEU A 237 -28.44 -16.83 0.88
CA LEU A 237 -28.82 -15.68 0.06
C LEU A 237 -27.80 -14.56 0.12
N CYS A 238 -26.90 -14.59 1.11
CA CYS A 238 -25.77 -13.68 1.19
C CYS A 238 -24.83 -13.88 -0.02
N ASP A 239 -24.30 -12.78 -0.54
CA ASP A 239 -23.36 -12.71 -1.68
C ASP A 239 -23.90 -13.13 -3.06
N LEU A 240 -25.19 -13.51 -3.16
CA LEU A 240 -25.84 -13.69 -4.45
C LEU A 240 -26.25 -12.34 -5.02
N LYS A 241 -26.20 -12.19 -6.35
CA LYS A 241 -26.84 -11.04 -7.01
C LYS A 241 -28.35 -11.27 -7.08
N GLU A 242 -29.14 -10.19 -7.07
CA GLU A 242 -30.61 -10.25 -7.15
C GLU A 242 -31.10 -11.18 -8.28
N GLU A 243 -30.45 -11.10 -9.43
CA GLU A 243 -30.69 -11.93 -10.63
C GLU A 243 -30.45 -13.43 -10.43
N GLU A 244 -29.58 -13.81 -9.49
CA GLU A 244 -29.24 -15.21 -9.17
C GLU A 244 -30.22 -15.84 -8.18
N VAL A 245 -30.96 -15.02 -7.45
CA VAL A 245 -31.93 -15.49 -6.44
C VAL A 245 -33.34 -15.65 -7.03
N GLU A 246 -33.66 -14.88 -8.08
CA GLU A 246 -34.95 -14.98 -8.78
C GLU A 246 -35.01 -16.08 -9.86
N ALA A 247 -33.89 -16.77 -10.12
CA ALA A 247 -33.76 -17.82 -11.14
C ALA A 247 -34.20 -19.21 -10.67
#